data_AF-A0A945Y5S5-F1
#
_entry.id   AF-A0A945Y5S5-F1
#
_cell.length_a   1.000
_cell.length_b   1.000
_cell.length_c   1.000
_cell.angle_alpha   90.00
_cell.angle_beta   90.00
_cell.angle_gamma   90.00
#
_symmetry.space_group_name_H-M   'P 1'
#
loop_
_entity.id
_entity.type
_entity.pdbx_description
1 polymer ?
#
loop_
_entity_poly.entity_id
_entity_poly.type
_entity_poly.pdbx_seq_one_letter_code
_entity_poly.pdbx_strand_id
1 'polypeptide(L)'
;MIINSLMGSIANVLKETVNYSLPEYKESTFQNILEDKSEEGETSICIANTTMKIQELEINGNLIIIFKVGHLKKLLDSIDKLL
;
A
#
# COMPACT_ATOMS: atom_id res chain seq x y z
N MET A 1 -14.25 -4.65 -3.07
CA MET A 1 -14.67 -3.25 -3.27
C MET A 1 -13.70 -2.26 -2.63
N ILE A 2 -13.36 -2.42 -1.34
CA ILE A 2 -12.47 -1.51 -0.59
C ILE A 2 -11.09 -1.31 -1.27
N ILE A 3 -10.43 -2.38 -1.70
CA ILE A 3 -9.08 -2.30 -2.31
C ILE A 3 -9.08 -1.49 -3.61
N ASN A 4 -10.08 -1.68 -4.48
CA ASN A 4 -10.17 -0.94 -5.75
C ASN A 4 -10.43 0.55 -5.51
N SER A 5 -11.29 0.89 -4.53
CA SER A 5 -11.53 2.28 -4.14
C SER A 5 -10.28 2.95 -3.58
N LEU A 6 -9.47 2.22 -2.82
CA LEU A 6 -8.19 2.70 -2.30
C LEU A 6 -7.20 2.98 -3.44
N MET A 7 -7.02 2.03 -4.37
CA MET A 7 -6.12 2.20 -5.52
C MET A 7 -6.53 3.38 -6.41
N GLY A 8 -7.83 3.54 -6.68
CA GLY A 8 -8.35 4.69 -7.44
C GLY A 8 -8.10 6.02 -6.73
N SER A 9 -8.23 6.06 -5.40
CA SER A 9 -7.94 7.26 -4.61
C SER A 9 -6.45 7.62 -4.65
N ILE A 10 -5.56 6.64 -4.53
CA ILE A 10 -4.11 6.86 -4.64
C ILE A 10 -3.74 7.40 -6.02
N ALA A 11 -4.24 6.77 -7.09
CA ALA A 11 -3.97 7.21 -8.46
C ALA A 11 -4.44 8.66 -8.71
N ASN A 12 -5.64 9.00 -8.23
CA ASN A 12 -6.17 10.36 -8.34
C ASN A 12 -5.30 11.40 -7.64
N VAL A 13 -4.82 11.10 -6.43
CA VAL A 13 -3.96 12.02 -5.66
C VAL A 13 -2.61 12.21 -6.36
N LEU A 14 -2.04 11.13 -6.90
CA LEU A 14 -0.75 11.19 -7.60
C LEU A 14 -0.83 11.84 -8.98
N LYS A 15 -2.04 12.00 -9.54
CA LYS A 15 -2.27 12.48 -10.92
C LYS A 15 -1.49 11.69 -11.98
N GLU A 16 -1.24 10.42 -11.68
CA GLU A 16 -0.43 9.53 -12.50
C GLU A 16 -1.20 8.25 -12.80
N THR A 17 -0.86 7.62 -13.92
CA THR A 17 -1.42 6.29 -14.23
C THR A 17 -0.68 5.25 -13.42
N VAL A 18 -1.34 4.70 -12.40
CA VAL A 18 -0.80 3.62 -11.58
C VAL A 18 -1.16 2.29 -12.20
N ASN A 19 -0.15 1.54 -12.64
CA ASN A 19 -0.32 0.15 -13.06
C ASN A 19 -0.23 -0.76 -11.83
N TYR A 20 -1.28 -1.52 -11.55
CA TYR A 20 -1.34 -2.44 -10.41
C TYR A 20 -1.83 -3.82 -10.86
N SER A 21 -1.40 -4.87 -10.16
CA SER A 21 -1.89 -6.22 -10.36
C SER A 21 -3.26 -6.41 -9.71
N LEU A 22 -3.96 -7.49 -10.08
CA LEU A 22 -5.20 -7.87 -9.41
C LEU A 22 -4.95 -8.06 -7.90
N PRO A 23 -5.88 -7.62 -7.03
CA PRO A 23 -5.79 -7.87 -5.61
C PRO A 23 -5.80 -9.37 -5.32
N GLU A 24 -4.90 -9.80 -4.44
CA GLU A 24 -4.82 -11.19 -4.00
C GLU A 24 -5.25 -11.30 -2.53
N TYR A 25 -6.01 -12.34 -2.21
CA TYR A 25 -6.32 -12.71 -0.83
C TYR A 25 -5.38 -13.82 -0.40
N LYS A 26 -4.65 -13.60 0.70
CA LYS A 26 -3.76 -14.59 1.30
C LYS A 26 -3.89 -14.53 2.81
N GLU A 27 -4.13 -15.67 3.42
CA GLU A 27 -4.03 -15.84 4.86
C GLU A 27 -2.59 -16.21 5.21
N SER A 28 -1.92 -15.38 5.99
CA SER A 28 -0.52 -15.60 6.37
C SER A 28 -0.14 -14.78 7.60
N THR A 29 1.06 -15.03 8.13
CA THR A 29 1.65 -14.18 9.16
C THR A 29 2.22 -12.91 8.52
N PHE A 30 2.34 -11.85 9.31
CA PHE A 30 2.95 -10.60 8.85
C PHE A 30 4.40 -10.79 8.40
N GLN A 31 5.15 -11.65 9.10
CA GLN A 31 6.53 -12.02 8.76
C GLN A 31 6.61 -12.62 7.35
N ASN A 32 5.75 -13.61 7.05
CA ASN A 32 5.74 -14.25 5.74
C ASN A 32 5.38 -13.25 4.62
N ILE A 33 4.46 -12.32 4.88
CA ILE A 33 4.10 -11.27 3.91
C ILE A 33 5.28 -10.34 3.62
N LEU A 34 6.11 -10.03 4.62
CA LEU A 34 7.29 -9.19 4.45
C LEU A 34 8.42 -9.91 3.71
N GLU A 35 8.66 -11.19 4.04
CA GLU A 35 9.69 -12.03 3.42
C GLU A 35 9.36 -12.33 1.94
N ASP A 36 8.10 -12.59 1.60
CA ASP A 36 7.64 -12.77 0.21
C ASP A 36 7.87 -11.52 -0.67
N LYS A 37 8.06 -10.34 -0.05
CA LYS A 37 8.21 -9.05 -0.72
C LYS A 37 9.61 -8.46 -0.64
N SER A 38 10.52 -9.10 0.10
CA SER A 38 11.94 -8.74 0.09
C SER A 38 12.61 -9.32 -1.14
N GLU A 39 12.96 -8.48 -2.11
CA GLU A 39 13.99 -8.81 -3.10
C GLU A 39 15.37 -8.64 -2.46
N GLU A 40 16.35 -9.44 -2.89
CA GLU A 40 17.72 -9.34 -2.38
C GLU A 40 18.27 -7.91 -2.49
N GLY A 41 18.50 -7.27 -1.34
CA GLY A 41 19.16 -5.97 -1.26
C GLY A 41 18.27 -4.74 -1.03
N GLU A 42 16.94 -4.85 -1.04
CA GLU A 42 16.05 -3.72 -0.72
C GLU A 42 15.23 -3.96 0.56
N THR A 43 15.38 -3.04 1.53
CA THR A 43 14.60 -3.07 2.77
C THR A 43 13.14 -2.63 2.51
N SER A 44 12.18 -3.46 2.91
CA SER A 44 10.77 -3.11 2.97
C SER A 44 10.49 -2.27 4.23
N ILE A 45 9.89 -1.10 4.09
CA ILE A 45 9.44 -0.25 5.20
C ILE A 45 7.92 -0.20 5.23
N CYS A 46 7.36 -0.37 6.43
CA CYS A 46 5.96 -0.08 6.72
C CYS A 46 5.78 1.42 6.91
N ILE A 47 5.00 2.07 6.05
CA ILE A 47 4.92 3.55 6.02
C ILE A 47 3.60 4.05 6.61
N ALA A 48 2.54 3.24 6.58
CA ALA A 48 1.25 3.63 7.12
C ALA A 48 0.51 2.43 7.71
N ASN A 49 0.00 2.61 8.92
CA ASN A 49 -0.99 1.76 9.56
C ASN A 49 -2.23 2.61 9.84
N THR A 50 -3.38 2.20 9.30
CA THR A 50 -4.66 2.87 9.54
C THR A 50 -5.67 1.85 10.05
N THR A 51 -6.30 2.15 11.18
CA THR A 51 -7.42 1.36 11.68
C THR A 51 -8.69 1.76 10.94
N MET A 52 -9.34 0.78 10.31
CA MET A 52 -10.60 0.93 9.61
C MET A 52 -11.72 0.33 10.44
N LYS A 53 -12.80 1.08 10.61
CA LYS A 53 -14.04 0.61 11.23
C LYS A 53 -15.20 0.82 10.28
N ILE A 54 -15.86 -0.26 9.87
CA ILE A 54 -17.07 -0.22 9.04
C ILE A 54 -18.24 -0.57 9.94
N GLN A 55 -19.04 0.45 10.30
CA GLN A 55 -20.07 0.31 11.33
C GLN A 55 -21.19 -0.65 10.93
N GLU A 56 -21.68 -0.58 9.68
CA GLU A 56 -22.81 -1.43 9.25
C GLU A 56 -22.45 -2.92 9.15
N LEU A 57 -21.15 -3.24 9.04
CA LEU A 57 -20.65 -4.60 8.89
C LEU A 57 -19.93 -5.11 10.16
N GLU A 58 -19.85 -4.28 11.21
CA GLU A 58 -19.07 -4.54 12.42
C GLU A 58 -17.60 -4.94 12.17
N ILE A 59 -17.03 -4.53 11.04
CA ILE A 59 -15.66 -4.87 10.66
C ILE A 59 -14.70 -3.90 11.34
N ASN A 60 -13.73 -4.45 12.07
CA ASN A 60 -12.56 -3.74 12.55
C ASN A 60 -11.32 -4.36 11.88
N GLY A 61 -10.57 -3.55 11.14
CA GLY A 61 -9.41 -4.02 10.40
C GLY A 61 -8.28 -3.00 10.44
N ASN A 62 -7.08 -3.45 10.05
CA ASN A 62 -5.94 -2.57 9.86
C ASN A 62 -5.56 -2.61 8.38
N LEU A 63 -5.40 -1.42 7.80
CA LEU A 63 -4.80 -1.23 6.49
C LEU A 63 -3.32 -0.92 6.69
N ILE A 64 -2.46 -1.75 6.12
CA ILE A 64 -1.01 -1.56 6.15
C ILE A 64 -0.54 -1.31 4.73
N ILE A 65 0.23 -0.24 4.54
CA ILE A 65 0.89 0.06 3.27
C ILE A 65 2.40 -0.10 3.45
N ILE A 66 2.98 -1.00 2.65
CA ILE A 66 4.40 -1.35 2.67
C ILE A 66 5.01 -0.82 1.37
N PHE A 67 6.11 -0.05 1.48
CA PHE A 67 6.93 0.28 0.32
C PHE A 67 8.37 -0.14 0.56
N LYS A 68 9.06 -0.44 -0.53
CA LYS A 68 10.52 -0.48 -0.53
C LYS A 68 11.07 0.93 -0.42
N VAL A 69 12.17 1.13 0.33
CA VAL A 69 12.76 2.46 0.58
C VAL A 69 13.02 3.23 -0.72
N GLY A 70 13.58 2.54 -1.72
CA GLY A 70 13.89 3.15 -3.03
C GLY A 70 12.65 3.65 -3.76
N HIS A 71 11.52 2.93 -3.65
CA HIS A 71 10.26 3.32 -4.28
C HIS A 71 9.58 4.48 -3.55
N LEU A 72 9.64 4.51 -2.21
CA LEU A 72 9.13 5.64 -1.45
C LEU A 72 9.87 6.93 -1.82
N LYS A 73 11.21 6.87 -1.94
CA LYS A 73 11.99 8.04 -2.34
C LYS A 73 11.56 8.57 -3.71
N LYS A 74 11.42 7.69 -4.71
CA LYS A 74 10.92 8.08 -6.04
C LYS A 74 9.52 8.68 -6.01
N LEU A 75 8.64 8.16 -5.16
CA LEU A 75 7.29 8.68 -4.98
C LEU A 75 7.32 10.10 -4.42
N LEU A 76 8.08 10.33 -3.35
CA LEU A 76 8.24 11.65 -2.73
C LEU A 76 8.87 12.65 -3.71
N ASP A 77 9.94 12.26 -4.40
CA ASP A 77 10.59 13.07 -5.44
C ASP A 77 9.62 13.44 -6.59
N SER A 78 8.58 12.65 -6.82
CA SER A 78 7.56 12.93 -7.85
C SER A 78 6.45 13.84 -7.33
N ILE A 79 6.05 13.69 -6.07
CA ILE A 79 5.09 14.59 -5.41
C ILE A 79 5.69 15.99 -5.28
N ASP A 80 6.97 16.11 -4.91
CA ASP A 80 7.66 17.40 -4.78
C ASP A 80 7.72 18.17 -6.11
N LYS A 81 7.64 17.48 -7.26
CA LYS A 81 7.58 18.11 -8.60
C LYS A 81 6.19 18.62 -8.97
N LEU A 82 5.16 18.22 -8.23
CA LEU A 82 3.76 18.64 -8.45
C LEU A 82 3.35 19.84 -7.59
N LEU A 83 4.20 20.24 -6.63
CA LEU A 83 4.08 21.42 -5.77
C LEU A 83 4.87 22.60 -6.32
#